data_AF-A0AAU5FEL4-F1
#
_entry.id   AF-A0AAU5FEL4-F1
#
_cell.length_a   1.000
_cell.length_b   1.000
_cell.length_c   1.000
_cell.angle_alpha   90.00
_cell.angle_beta   90.00
_cell.angle_gamma   90.00
#
_symmetry.space_group_name_H-M   'P 1'
#
loop_
_entity.id
_entity.type
_entity.pdbx_description
1 polymer ?
#
loop_
_entity_poly.entity_id
_entity_poly.type
_entity_poly.pdbx_seq_one_letter_code
_entity_poly.pdbx_strand_id
1 'polypeptide(L)'
;MLRRPETLTEPEQLQLKTVRTQCPELDALTRHVRSFAVMLTDRQGERLPDWLDAVRQDDLPSLHTLAAGIDRDIDAVTAGLTLSWSSGAVEGHVNRIKMLKRQMFGRAGFQLLRKRVLLA
;
A
#
# COMPACT_ATOMS: atom_id res chain seq x y z
N MET A 1 11.20 -6.45 -3.65
CA MET A 1 9.98 -6.32 -4.48
C MET A 1 9.43 -4.90 -4.51
N LEU A 2 9.35 -4.19 -3.37
CA LEU A 2 8.75 -2.85 -3.25
C LEU A 2 9.65 -1.66 -3.69
N ARG A 3 10.96 -1.88 -3.88
CA ARG A 3 11.87 -0.87 -4.44
C ARG A 3 11.80 -0.89 -5.95
N ARG A 4 11.95 0.29 -6.57
CA ARG A 4 12.02 0.43 -8.03
C ARG A 4 13.21 -0.38 -8.57
N PRO A 5 13.02 -1.23 -9.59
CA PRO A 5 14.08 -2.11 -10.11
C PRO A 5 15.37 -1.37 -10.46
N GLU A 6 15.25 -0.19 -11.05
CA GLU A 6 16.35 0.70 -11.45
C GLU A 6 17.16 1.27 -10.27
N THR A 7 16.67 1.13 -9.04
CA THR A 7 17.38 1.53 -7.82
C THR A 7 18.10 0.37 -7.14
N LEU A 8 17.99 -0.84 -7.67
CA LEU A 8 18.68 -2.02 -7.16
C LEU A 8 20.08 -2.11 -7.77
N THR A 9 21.06 -2.45 -6.95
CA THR A 9 22.40 -2.80 -7.41
C THR A 9 22.37 -4.06 -8.27
N GLU A 10 23.33 -4.24 -9.18
CA GLU A 10 23.48 -5.44 -10.00
C GLU A 10 23.38 -6.77 -9.22
N PRO A 11 24.06 -6.96 -8.06
CA PRO A 11 23.93 -8.18 -7.29
C PRO A 11 22.51 -8.39 -6.73
N GLU A 12 21.83 -7.32 -6.31
CA GLU A 12 20.44 -7.41 -5.82
C GLU A 12 19.47 -7.75 -6.95
N GLN A 13 19.69 -7.23 -8.15
CA GLN A 13 18.89 -7.57 -9.33
C GLN A 13 19.07 -9.04 -9.70
N LEU A 14 20.31 -9.54 -9.69
CA LEU A 14 20.62 -10.94 -9.96
C LEU A 14 19.97 -11.86 -8.92
N GLN A 15 20.09 -11.53 -7.64
CA GLN A 15 19.47 -12.30 -6.57
C GLN A 15 17.94 -12.32 -6.68
N LEU A 16 17.31 -11.18 -6.95
CA LEU A 16 15.87 -11.09 -7.15
C LEU A 16 15.41 -11.90 -8.37
N LYS A 17 16.19 -11.87 -9.46
CA LYS A 17 15.92 -12.69 -10.64
C LYS A 17 15.96 -14.18 -10.29
N THR A 18 17.01 -14.64 -9.63
CA THR A 18 17.16 -16.05 -9.24
C THR A 18 15.98 -16.54 -8.38
N VAL A 19 15.59 -15.77 -7.36
CA VAL A 19 14.46 -16.14 -6.48
C VAL A 19 13.14 -16.21 -7.27
N ARG A 20 12.91 -15.29 -8.20
CA ARG A 20 11.69 -15.30 -9.04
C ARG A 20 11.64 -16.48 -9.99
N THR A 21 12.77 -16.88 -10.59
CA THR A 21 12.82 -18.05 -11.48
C THR A 21 12.55 -19.35 -10.73
N GLN A 22 12.88 -19.41 -9.43
CA GLN A 22 12.72 -20.60 -8.60
C GLN A 22 11.33 -20.71 -7.94
N CYS A 23 10.55 -19.63 -7.90
CA CYS A 23 9.23 -19.60 -7.29
C CYS A 23 8.25 -18.80 -8.17
N PRO A 24 7.47 -19.49 -9.03
CA PRO A 24 6.50 -18.87 -9.93
C PRO A 24 5.48 -17.98 -9.20
N GLU A 25 5.10 -18.35 -7.98
CA GLU A 25 4.17 -17.59 -7.13
C GLU A 25 4.78 -16.24 -6.73
N LEU A 26 6.07 -16.21 -6.38
CA LEU A 26 6.78 -14.97 -6.07
C LEU A 26 6.99 -14.11 -7.33
N ASP A 27 7.16 -14.73 -8.50
CA ASP A 27 7.21 -14.01 -9.77
C ASP A 27 5.87 -13.31 -10.08
N ALA A 28 4.77 -14.05 -9.97
CA ALA A 28 3.42 -13.54 -10.19
C ALA A 28 3.05 -12.44 -9.18
N LEU A 29 3.34 -12.64 -7.89
CA LEU A 29 3.19 -11.63 -6.85
C LEU A 29 3.98 -10.37 -7.18
N THR A 30 5.25 -10.51 -7.59
CA THR A 30 6.10 -9.36 -7.94
C THR A 30 5.51 -8.57 -9.10
N ARG A 31 4.99 -9.26 -10.12
CA ARG A 31 4.35 -8.64 -11.28
C ARG A 31 3.12 -7.83 -10.87
N HIS A 32 2.22 -8.41 -10.07
CA HIS A 32 1.01 -7.72 -9.61
C HIS A 32 1.29 -6.52 -8.71
N VAL A 33 2.21 -6.65 -7.77
CA VAL A 33 2.62 -5.53 -6.90
C VAL A 33 3.21 -4.38 -7.70
N ARG A 34 4.03 -4.69 -8.71
CA ARG A 34 4.64 -3.67 -9.56
C ARG A 34 3.63 -2.99 -10.48
N SER A 35 2.74 -3.74 -11.12
CA SER A 35 1.70 -3.16 -11.97
C SER A 35 0.75 -2.27 -11.15
N PHE A 36 0.39 -2.69 -9.94
CA PHE A 36 -0.40 -1.88 -9.02
C PHE A 36 0.33 -0.59 -8.61
N ALA A 37 1.63 -0.67 -8.29
CA ALA A 37 2.43 0.49 -7.92
C ALA A 37 2.54 1.52 -9.05
N VAL A 38 2.67 1.06 -10.31
CA VAL A 38 2.63 1.93 -11.50
C VAL A 38 1.26 2.58 -11.61
N MET A 39 0.17 1.81 -11.53
CA MET A 39 -1.20 2.32 -11.58
C MET A 39 -1.46 3.40 -10.51
N LEU A 40 -0.98 3.18 -9.28
CA LEU A 40 -1.08 4.15 -8.18
C LEU A 40 -0.24 5.41 -8.42
N THR A 41 0.96 5.26 -8.97
CA THR A 41 1.89 6.39 -9.19
C THR A 41 1.41 7.28 -10.34
N ASP A 42 0.94 6.65 -11.42
CA ASP A 42 0.52 7.30 -12.66
C ASP A 42 -0.97 7.69 -12.64
N ARG A 43 -1.66 7.36 -11.54
CA ARG A 43 -3.08 7.62 -11.29
C ARG A 43 -4.04 7.04 -12.34
N GLN A 44 -3.85 5.76 -12.63
CA GLN A 44 -4.58 5.03 -13.68
C GLN A 44 -5.72 4.18 -13.10
N GLY A 45 -6.61 4.78 -12.30
CA GLY A 45 -7.69 4.05 -11.63
C GLY A 45 -8.63 3.30 -12.58
N GLU A 46 -8.75 3.74 -13.84
CA GLU A 46 -9.49 3.06 -14.90
C GLU A 46 -8.98 1.64 -15.21
N ARG A 47 -7.71 1.34 -14.89
CA ARG A 47 -7.08 0.03 -15.12
C ARG A 47 -7.32 -0.96 -13.98
N LEU A 48 -7.97 -0.54 -12.90
CA LEU A 48 -8.20 -1.37 -11.72
C LEU A 48 -9.00 -2.66 -12.03
N PRO A 49 -10.06 -2.65 -12.85
CA PRO A 49 -10.78 -3.88 -13.21
C PRO A 49 -9.88 -4.93 -13.86
N ASP A 50 -9.10 -4.52 -14.87
CA ASP A 50 -8.17 -5.41 -15.57
C ASP A 50 -7.11 -5.99 -14.61
N TRP A 51 -6.64 -5.17 -13.66
CA TRP A 51 -5.70 -5.62 -12.65
C TRP A 51 -6.31 -6.67 -11.70
N LEU A 52 -7.55 -6.47 -11.25
CA LEU A 52 -8.27 -7.42 -10.41
C LEU A 52 -8.50 -8.75 -11.14
N ASP A 53 -8.85 -8.71 -12.42
CA ASP A 53 -9.02 -9.92 -13.23
C ASP A 53 -7.70 -10.65 -13.39
N ALA A 54 -6.60 -9.96 -13.68
CA ALA A 54 -5.28 -10.57 -13.76
C ALA A 54 -4.85 -11.22 -12.43
N VAL A 55 -5.18 -10.63 -11.29
CA VAL A 55 -4.91 -11.20 -9.96
C VAL A 55 -5.68 -12.49 -9.72
N ARG A 56 -6.94 -12.56 -10.19
CA ARG A 56 -7.79 -13.75 -10.03
C ARG A 56 -7.34 -14.95 -10.89
N GLN A 57 -6.60 -14.70 -11.98
CA GLN A 57 -6.08 -15.77 -12.84
C GLN A 57 -4.84 -16.48 -12.24
N ASP A 58 -4.11 -15.84 -11.33
CA ASP A 58 -2.96 -16.44 -10.66
C ASP A 58 -3.39 -17.06 -9.32
N ASP A 59 -2.82 -18.21 -8.94
CA ASP A 59 -3.11 -18.87 -7.66
C ASP A 59 -2.35 -18.21 -6.49
N LEU A 60 -2.86 -17.05 -6.07
CA LEU A 60 -2.27 -16.23 -5.01
C LEU A 60 -3.34 -15.89 -3.95
N PRO A 61 -3.65 -16.81 -3.02
CA PRO A 61 -4.76 -16.66 -2.05
C PRO A 61 -4.73 -15.35 -1.24
N SER A 62 -3.52 -14.90 -0.89
CA SER A 62 -3.33 -13.63 -0.18
C SER A 62 -3.74 -12.40 -1.02
N LEU A 63 -3.47 -12.41 -2.33
CA LEU A 63 -3.93 -11.34 -3.22
C LEU A 63 -5.43 -11.45 -3.53
N HIS A 64 -5.99 -12.65 -3.60
CA HIS A 64 -7.44 -12.80 -3.79
C HIS A 64 -8.21 -12.17 -2.64
N THR A 65 -7.72 -12.31 -1.40
CA THR A 65 -8.31 -11.64 -0.24
C THR A 65 -8.23 -10.11 -0.36
N LEU A 66 -7.12 -9.57 -0.87
CA LEU A 66 -6.99 -8.14 -1.16
C LEU A 66 -7.96 -7.70 -2.27
N ALA A 67 -8.06 -8.46 -3.36
CA ALA A 67 -8.96 -8.19 -4.47
C ALA A 67 -10.43 -8.13 -4.00
N ALA A 68 -10.85 -9.10 -3.19
CA ALA A 68 -12.19 -9.10 -2.58
C ALA A 68 -12.42 -7.93 -1.59
N GLY A 69 -11.35 -7.42 -0.98
CA GLY A 69 -11.41 -6.17 -0.21
C GLY A 69 -11.65 -4.96 -1.12
N ILE A 70 -10.88 -4.86 -2.20
CA ILE A 70 -10.99 -3.78 -3.19
C ILE A 70 -12.37 -3.78 -3.85
N ASP A 71 -12.91 -4.95 -4.23
CA ASP A 71 -14.24 -5.06 -4.84
C ASP A 71 -15.35 -4.43 -3.99
N ARG A 72 -15.26 -4.58 -2.66
CA ARG A 72 -16.26 -4.02 -1.73
C ARG A 72 -16.25 -2.49 -1.70
N ASP A 73 -15.10 -1.89 -1.97
CA ASP A 73 -14.86 -0.44 -1.91
C ASP A 73 -14.39 0.11 -3.27
N ILE A 74 -14.85 -0.50 -4.38
CA ILE A 74 -14.29 -0.28 -5.73
C ILE A 74 -14.30 1.19 -6.16
N ASP A 75 -15.37 1.92 -5.85
CA ASP A 75 -15.49 3.34 -6.19
C ASP A 75 -14.47 4.18 -5.42
N ALA A 76 -14.28 3.88 -4.12
CA ALA A 76 -13.34 4.58 -3.26
C ALA A 76 -11.90 4.29 -3.66
N VAL A 77 -11.58 3.04 -4.01
CA VAL A 77 -10.23 2.65 -4.46
C VAL A 77 -9.94 3.24 -5.84
N THR A 78 -10.89 3.19 -6.77
CA THR A 78 -10.76 3.85 -8.09
C THR A 78 -10.51 5.34 -7.93
N ALA A 79 -11.27 6.02 -7.08
CA ALA A 79 -11.06 7.44 -6.78
C ALA A 79 -9.67 7.69 -6.16
N GLY A 80 -9.23 6.86 -5.22
CA GLY A 80 -7.90 6.95 -4.62
C GLY A 80 -6.76 6.70 -5.61
N LEU A 81 -7.00 5.91 -6.65
CA LEU A 81 -6.08 5.66 -7.75
C LEU A 81 -6.18 6.68 -8.89
N THR A 82 -7.11 7.64 -8.86
CA THR A 82 -7.33 8.59 -9.97
C THR A 82 -7.09 10.03 -9.54
N LEU A 83 -7.59 10.39 -8.36
CA LEU A 83 -7.58 11.76 -7.89
C LEU A 83 -6.21 12.17 -7.37
N SER A 84 -5.95 13.48 -7.37
CA SER A 84 -4.73 14.05 -6.79
C SER A 84 -4.73 14.14 -5.27
N TRP A 85 -5.89 13.89 -4.65
CA TRP A 85 -6.10 14.01 -3.22
C TRP A 85 -5.58 12.77 -2.50
N SER A 86 -4.87 12.98 -1.38
CA SER A 86 -4.45 11.88 -0.51
C SER A 86 -4.75 12.21 0.95
N SER A 87 -5.09 11.17 1.72
CA SER A 87 -5.27 11.28 3.17
C SER A 87 -3.94 11.29 3.93
N GLY A 88 -2.79 11.21 3.25
CA GLY A 88 -1.48 11.00 3.90
C GLY A 88 -1.11 12.08 4.92
N ALA A 89 -1.40 13.35 4.65
CA ALA A 89 -1.18 14.42 5.62
C ALA A 89 -2.08 14.25 6.85
N VAL A 90 -3.35 13.93 6.66
CA VAL A 90 -4.32 13.70 7.75
C VAL A 90 -3.92 12.48 8.57
N GLU A 91 -3.55 11.38 7.93
CA GLU A 91 -3.05 10.17 8.57
C GLU A 91 -1.77 10.41 9.37
N GLY A 92 -0.86 11.24 8.85
CA GLY A 92 0.33 11.68 9.58
C GLY A 92 -0.02 12.36 10.91
N HIS A 93 -0.99 13.30 10.88
CA HIS A 93 -1.48 13.94 12.10
C HIS A 93 -2.15 12.94 13.05
N VAL A 94 -3.00 12.05 12.53
CA VAL A 94 -3.64 10.99 13.32
C VAL A 94 -2.59 10.09 13.98
N ASN A 95 -1.53 9.73 13.26
CA ASN A 95 -0.45 8.90 13.79
C ASN A 95 0.34 9.64 14.89
N ARG A 96 0.65 10.93 14.71
CA ARG A 96 1.26 11.78 15.74
C ARG A 96 0.39 11.82 17.01
N ILE A 97 -0.91 12.02 16.85
CA ILE A 97 -1.85 12.06 17.99
C ILE A 97 -1.91 10.71 18.69
N LYS A 98 -1.97 9.59 17.94
CA LYS A 98 -1.92 8.23 18.51
C LYS A 98 -0.62 8.00 19.28
N MET A 99 0.51 8.46 18.76
CA MET A 99 1.81 8.35 19.42
C MET A 99 1.85 9.14 20.74
N LEU A 100 1.41 10.40 20.75
CA LEU A 100 1.31 11.21 21.97
C LEU A 100 0.38 10.56 23.02
N LYS A 101 -0.76 9.99 22.60
CA LYS A 101 -1.66 9.25 23.49
C LYS A 101 -1.00 7.98 24.05
N ARG A 102 -0.21 7.25 23.25
CA ARG A 102 0.52 6.04 23.68
C ARG A 102 1.64 6.35 24.68
N GLN A 103 2.34 7.47 24.53
CA GLN A 103 3.31 7.97 25.52
C GLN A 103 2.67 8.24 26.89
N MET A 104 1.34 8.33 26.96
CA MET A 104 0.56 8.54 28.17
C MET A 104 -0.20 7.29 28.61
N PHE A 105 0.21 6.11 28.14
CA PHE A 105 -0.43 4.83 28.43
C PHE A 105 -1.93 4.80 28.09
N GLY A 106 -2.37 5.62 27.12
CA GLY A 106 -3.77 5.73 26.73
C GLY A 106 -4.67 6.49 27.71
N ARG A 107 -4.13 6.97 28.84
CA ARG A 107 -4.90 7.60 29.94
C ARG A 107 -5.19 9.09 29.74
N ALA A 108 -4.75 9.66 28.62
CA ALA A 108 -5.00 11.06 28.30
C ALA A 108 -6.44 11.31 27.86
N GLY A 109 -7.21 12.02 28.68
CA GLY A 109 -8.48 12.63 28.26
C GLY A 109 -8.27 13.74 27.24
N PHE A 110 -9.35 14.19 26.57
CA PHE A 110 -9.28 15.14 25.46
C PHE A 110 -8.51 16.43 25.79
N GLN A 111 -8.77 17.04 26.95
CA GLN A 111 -8.13 18.29 27.35
C GLN A 111 -6.60 18.17 27.48
N LEU A 112 -6.13 17.06 28.08
CA LEU A 112 -4.72 16.79 28.26
C LEU A 112 -4.03 16.45 26.94
N LEU A 113 -4.70 15.67 26.09
CA LEU A 113 -4.21 15.34 24.75
C LEU A 113 -4.11 16.61 23.87
N ARG A 114 -5.13 17.48 23.90
CA ARG A 114 -5.12 18.78 23.19
C ARG A 114 -3.94 19.65 23.62
N LYS A 115 -3.72 19.80 24.93
CA LYS A 115 -2.56 20.56 25.45
C LYS A 115 -1.24 19.99 24.93
N ARG A 116 -1.05 18.66 24.97
CA ARG A 116 0.18 18.03 24.47
C ARG A 116 0.37 18.15 22.96
N VAL A 117 -0.70 18.13 22.17
CA VAL A 117 -0.60 18.29 20.71
C VAL A 117 -0.21 19.73 20.35
N LEU A 118 -0.75 20.73 21.06
CA LEU A 118 -0.49 22.15 20.81
C LEU A 118 0.87 22.63 21.33
N LEU A 119 1.43 21.96 22.33
CA LEU A 119 2.70 22.34 22.98
C LEU A 119 3.92 21.52 22.50
N ALA A 120 3.74 20.62 21.55
CA ALA A 120 4.77 19.71 21.04
C ALA A 120 5.19 20.01 19.60
#